data_AF-A0A6I4SVF4-F1
#
_entry.id   AF-A0A6I4SVF4-F1
#
_cell.length_a   1.000
_cell.length_b   1.000
_cell.length_c   1.000
_cell.angle_alpha   90.00
_cell.angle_beta   90.00
_cell.angle_gamma   90.00
#
_symmetry.space_group_name_H-M   'P 1'
#
loop_
_entity.id
_entity.type
_entity.pdbx_description
1 polymer ?
#
loop_
_entity_poly.entity_id
_entity_poly.type
_entity_poly.pdbx_seq_one_letter_code
_entity_poly.pdbx_strand_id
1 'polypeptide(L)'
;MMDDIGPMMAKRFVLAADGRPLTLEWEYAEPLAEQNAVRLWFHATGPPGGKLHYSGEMFPYDPQHQTFINVYDGGKLVDQWIVGKGDASRTYYRGNAAGAVQVLKTFIPAGAHHIWIGPDHLLFLLGLLLFGGTWRRLAGIVTAFTVGHSITLSLAVLEIWSPPSWLVEPMIALTIIVVGADNLLRGEGKDLRIWLAGTFGLIHGFGFASVLREFGLPQAALGWSLFGFNFGVELGQLAVVIPLALALGWLWRKRPANARQLATAGSVVVVAAGVYWFVQRTFLMGGT
;
A
#
# COMPACT_ATOMS: atom_id res chain seq x y z
N MET A 1 41.31 -20.93 -11.78
CA MET A 1 40.79 -19.64 -11.29
C MET A 1 39.40 -19.33 -11.82
N MET A 2 39.05 -19.73 -13.05
CA MET A 2 37.68 -19.61 -13.61
C MET A 2 36.64 -20.51 -12.92
N ASP A 3 37.03 -21.70 -12.43
CA ASP A 3 36.11 -22.66 -11.79
C ASP A 3 35.54 -22.21 -10.44
N ASP A 4 36.15 -21.22 -9.78
CA ASP A 4 35.74 -20.79 -8.42
C ASP A 4 34.81 -19.57 -8.40
N ILE A 5 34.78 -18.76 -9.46
CA ILE A 5 34.00 -17.51 -9.50
C ILE A 5 32.51 -17.79 -9.64
N GLY A 6 32.11 -18.69 -10.55
CA GLY A 6 30.70 -19.07 -10.73
C GLY A 6 30.05 -19.57 -9.42
N PRO A 7 30.65 -20.56 -8.73
CA PRO A 7 30.15 -21.04 -7.43
C PRO A 7 30.16 -19.98 -6.32
N MET A 8 31.14 -19.08 -6.30
CA MET A 8 31.17 -17.96 -5.34
C MET A 8 30.03 -16.97 -5.60
N MET A 9 29.78 -16.63 -6.87
CA MET A 9 28.70 -15.72 -7.26
C MET A 9 27.32 -16.33 -7.08
N ALA A 10 27.15 -17.63 -7.35
CA ALA A 10 25.92 -18.37 -7.11
C ALA A 10 25.45 -18.32 -5.64
N LYS A 11 26.37 -18.13 -4.68
CA LYS A 11 26.04 -17.96 -3.25
C LYS A 11 25.60 -16.54 -2.88
N ARG A 12 25.91 -15.56 -3.73
CA ARG A 12 25.65 -14.13 -3.50
C ARG A 12 24.54 -13.58 -4.38
N PHE A 13 24.07 -14.37 -5.33
CA PHE A 13 23.12 -14.00 -6.35
C PHE A 13 22.02 -15.05 -6.39
N VAL A 14 20.80 -14.64 -6.04
CA VAL A 14 19.62 -15.51 -6.07
C VAL A 14 18.58 -14.90 -7.00
N LEU A 15 18.11 -15.71 -7.94
CA LEU A 15 16.91 -15.42 -8.73
C LEU A 15 15.81 -16.39 -8.35
N ALA A 16 14.59 -15.89 -8.21
CA ALA A 16 13.41 -16.71 -8.01
C ALA A 16 12.28 -16.27 -8.95
N ALA A 17 11.59 -17.23 -9.56
CA ALA A 17 10.38 -17.01 -10.34
C ALA A 17 9.15 -17.43 -9.53
N ASP A 18 8.20 -16.52 -9.34
CA ASP A 18 6.96 -16.77 -8.57
C ASP A 18 7.21 -17.37 -7.16
N GLY A 19 8.33 -17.00 -6.53
CA GLY A 19 8.74 -17.50 -5.21
C GLY A 19 9.50 -18.83 -5.23
N ARG A 20 9.75 -19.42 -6.40
CA ARG A 20 10.57 -20.62 -6.56
C ARG A 20 11.98 -20.23 -7.03
N PRO A 21 13.05 -20.62 -6.31
CA PRO A 21 14.41 -20.38 -6.77
C PRO A 21 14.64 -20.96 -8.17
N LEU A 22 15.31 -20.19 -9.03
CA LEU A 22 15.74 -20.64 -10.35
C LEU A 22 17.13 -21.27 -10.24
N THR A 23 17.33 -22.37 -10.96
CA THR A 23 18.66 -22.95 -11.12
C THR A 23 19.43 -22.15 -12.16
N LEU A 24 20.62 -21.69 -11.80
CA LEU A 24 21.49 -20.91 -12.66
C LEU A 24 22.57 -21.81 -13.25
N GLU A 25 22.56 -21.94 -14.56
CA GLU A 25 23.55 -22.64 -15.36
C GLU A 25 24.54 -21.61 -15.89
N TRP A 26 25.71 -21.52 -15.25
CA TRP A 26 26.75 -20.57 -15.63
C TRP A 26 27.45 -21.07 -16.89
N GLU A 27 27.55 -20.21 -17.91
CA GLU A 27 28.16 -20.56 -19.19
C GLU A 27 29.63 -20.20 -19.23
N TYR A 28 29.96 -18.92 -19.03
CA TYR A 28 31.33 -18.44 -19.11
C TYR A 28 31.56 -17.17 -18.28
N ALA A 29 32.84 -16.98 -17.94
CA ALA A 29 33.37 -15.78 -17.31
C ALA A 29 34.47 -15.21 -18.20
N GLU A 30 34.26 -14.00 -18.73
CA GLU A 30 35.20 -13.32 -19.61
C GLU A 30 35.83 -12.13 -18.86
N PRO A 31 37.16 -12.14 -18.62
CA PRO A 31 37.83 -10.97 -18.07
C PRO A 31 37.90 -9.86 -19.14
N LEU A 32 37.33 -8.71 -18.82
CA LEU A 32 37.38 -7.50 -19.64
C LEU A 32 38.53 -6.63 -19.11
N ALA A 33 39.76 -6.98 -19.51
CA ALA A 33 41.00 -6.36 -18.99
C ALA A 33 41.04 -4.84 -19.19
N GLU A 34 40.56 -4.34 -20.33
CA GLU A 34 40.50 -2.90 -20.62
C GLU A 34 39.53 -2.14 -19.71
N GLN A 35 38.57 -2.85 -19.10
CA GLN A 35 37.53 -2.29 -18.24
C GLN A 35 37.75 -2.63 -16.76
N ASN A 36 38.83 -3.35 -16.42
CA ASN A 36 39.05 -3.94 -15.10
C ASN A 36 37.81 -4.68 -14.55
N ALA A 37 37.10 -5.39 -15.42
CA ALA A 37 35.82 -6.04 -15.11
C ALA A 37 35.82 -7.53 -15.48
N VAL A 38 34.83 -8.27 -14.97
CA VAL A 38 34.56 -9.65 -15.38
C VAL A 38 33.11 -9.72 -15.84
N ARG A 39 32.88 -10.21 -17.06
CA ARG A 39 31.55 -10.50 -17.57
C ARG A 39 31.19 -11.93 -17.27
N LEU A 40 30.08 -12.13 -16.57
CA LEU A 40 29.57 -13.46 -16.25
C LEU A 40 28.27 -13.70 -17.02
N TRP A 41 28.19 -14.82 -17.72
CA TRP A 41 26.99 -15.26 -18.42
C TRP A 41 26.42 -16.51 -17.80
N PHE A 42 25.10 -16.54 -17.64
CA PHE A 42 24.37 -17.69 -17.13
C PHE A 42 22.98 -17.75 -17.77
N HIS A 43 22.43 -18.96 -17.85
CA HIS A 43 21.04 -19.21 -18.16
C HIS A 43 20.30 -19.65 -16.90
N ALA A 44 19.06 -19.19 -16.75
CA ALA A 44 18.20 -19.61 -15.66
C ALA A 44 17.07 -20.47 -16.21
N THR A 45 17.04 -21.75 -15.82
CA THR A 45 16.04 -22.70 -16.30
C THR A 45 14.89 -22.81 -15.28
N GLY A 46 13.65 -22.62 -15.72
CA GLY A 46 12.48 -22.72 -14.87
C GLY A 46 11.17 -22.33 -15.57
N PRO A 47 10.01 -22.54 -14.92
CA PRO A 47 8.73 -22.16 -15.49
C PRO A 47 8.67 -20.65 -15.73
N PRO A 48 8.00 -20.19 -16.81
CA PRO A 48 7.84 -18.76 -17.06
C PRO A 48 6.96 -18.14 -15.98
N GLY A 49 7.59 -17.61 -14.92
CA GLY A 49 6.91 -16.95 -13.81
C GLY A 49 6.41 -15.56 -14.20
N GLY A 50 5.33 -15.11 -13.57
CA GLY A 50 4.84 -13.73 -13.69
C GLY A 50 5.68 -12.71 -12.92
N LYS A 51 6.43 -13.17 -11.92
CA LYS A 51 7.25 -12.38 -11.01
C LYS A 51 8.68 -12.93 -11.00
N LEU A 52 9.67 -12.06 -11.19
CA LEU A 52 11.09 -12.37 -11.02
C LEU A 52 11.62 -11.59 -9.82
N HIS A 53 12.12 -12.30 -8.82
CA HIS A 53 12.73 -11.73 -7.64
C HIS A 53 14.24 -11.91 -7.70
N TYR A 54 14.96 -10.81 -7.61
CA TYR A 54 16.40 -10.76 -7.42
C TYR A 54 16.68 -10.50 -5.94
N SER A 55 17.62 -11.25 -5.37
CA SER A 55 18.20 -10.96 -4.07
C SER A 55 19.69 -11.27 -4.08
N GLY A 56 20.52 -10.34 -3.64
CA GLY A 56 21.95 -10.58 -3.56
C GLY A 56 22.79 -9.37 -3.19
N GLU A 57 23.65 -9.53 -2.19
CA GLU A 57 24.75 -8.60 -1.95
C GLU A 57 26.00 -9.14 -2.64
N MET A 58 26.34 -8.57 -3.80
CA MET A 58 27.45 -9.04 -4.61
C MET A 58 28.80 -8.86 -3.87
N PHE A 59 28.95 -7.74 -3.16
CA PHE A 59 30.17 -7.34 -2.45
C PHE A 59 29.84 -6.83 -1.03
N PRO A 60 29.41 -7.69 -0.10
CA PRO A 60 28.91 -7.28 1.22
C PRO A 60 29.99 -6.63 2.11
N TYR A 61 31.27 -6.89 1.78
CA TYR A 61 32.42 -6.32 2.47
C TYR A 61 32.73 -4.87 2.07
N ASP A 62 32.20 -4.39 0.94
CA ASP A 62 32.37 -3.01 0.51
C ASP A 62 31.06 -2.23 0.74
N PRO A 63 31.00 -1.38 1.79
CA PRO A 63 29.79 -0.63 2.09
C PRO A 63 29.47 0.48 1.08
N GLN A 64 30.42 0.88 0.22
CA GLN A 64 30.18 1.87 -0.84
C GLN A 64 29.77 1.22 -2.16
N HIS A 65 29.80 -0.11 -2.25
CA HIS A 65 29.45 -0.82 -3.47
C HIS A 65 27.96 -0.63 -3.83
N GLN A 66 27.72 -0.34 -5.10
CA GLN A 66 26.39 -0.31 -5.71
C GLN A 66 26.36 -1.28 -6.90
N THR A 67 25.33 -2.12 -6.94
CA THR A 67 25.07 -3.00 -8.08
C THR A 67 23.97 -2.39 -8.94
N PHE A 68 24.27 -2.19 -10.22
CA PHE A 68 23.32 -1.72 -11.22
C PHE A 68 22.71 -2.92 -11.93
N ILE A 69 21.38 -3.00 -11.96
CA ILE A 69 20.63 -4.11 -12.54
C ILE A 69 19.75 -3.56 -13.65
N ASN A 70 19.95 -4.07 -14.87
CA ASN A 70 19.11 -3.76 -16.02
C ASN A 70 18.25 -4.97 -16.36
N VAL A 71 16.93 -4.78 -16.45
CA VAL A 71 15.99 -5.85 -16.79
C VAL A 71 15.54 -5.68 -18.23
N TYR A 72 15.74 -6.73 -19.03
CA TYR A 72 15.29 -6.78 -20.42
C TYR A 72 14.15 -7.78 -20.57
N ASP A 73 13.06 -7.37 -21.21
CA ASP A 73 11.92 -8.22 -21.57
C ASP A 73 11.64 -8.09 -23.06
N GLY A 74 11.65 -9.21 -23.79
CA GLY A 74 11.56 -9.21 -25.26
C GLY A 74 12.63 -8.36 -25.95
N GLY A 75 13.83 -8.25 -25.36
CA GLY A 75 14.95 -7.45 -25.87
C GLY A 75 14.84 -5.94 -25.61
N LYS A 76 13.77 -5.47 -24.96
CA LYS A 76 13.61 -4.07 -24.55
C LYS A 76 14.01 -3.90 -23.10
N LEU A 77 14.75 -2.84 -22.79
CA LEU A 77 15.01 -2.43 -21.42
C LEU A 77 13.69 -1.97 -20.79
N VAL A 78 13.25 -2.65 -19.73
CA VAL A 78 11.95 -2.40 -19.08
C VAL A 78 12.08 -1.90 -17.66
N ASP A 79 13.22 -2.13 -17.01
CA ASP A 79 13.46 -1.67 -15.64
C ASP A 79 14.95 -1.48 -15.37
N GLN A 80 15.28 -0.57 -14.45
CA GLN A 80 16.65 -0.27 -14.02
C GLN A 80 16.68 -0.05 -12.51
N TRP A 81 17.52 -0.79 -11.82
CA TRP A 81 17.67 -0.70 -10.38
C TRP A 81 19.10 -0.42 -9.98
N ILE A 82 19.24 0.27 -8.86
CA ILE A 82 20.47 0.38 -8.10
C ILE A 82 20.18 -0.30 -6.76
N VAL A 83 20.98 -1.30 -6.42
CA VAL A 83 20.92 -1.98 -5.13
C VAL A 83 22.25 -1.79 -4.41
N GLY A 84 22.15 -1.55 -3.11
CA GLY A 84 23.30 -1.32 -2.24
C GLY A 84 23.16 -2.12 -0.95
N LYS A 85 24.05 -1.85 0.00
CA LYS A 85 24.03 -2.50 1.31
C LYS A 85 22.72 -2.21 2.05
N GLY A 86 21.99 -3.27 2.46
CA GLY A 86 20.71 -3.16 3.18
C GLY A 86 19.45 -3.11 2.31
N ASP A 87 19.58 -2.92 1.00
CA ASP A 87 18.46 -2.95 0.04
C ASP A 87 18.83 -3.80 -1.19
N ALA A 88 19.13 -5.06 -0.91
CA ALA A 88 19.73 -6.00 -1.84
C ALA A 88 18.71 -6.83 -2.64
N SER A 89 17.43 -6.47 -2.58
CA SER A 89 16.37 -7.23 -3.25
C SER A 89 15.46 -6.37 -4.09
N ARG A 90 15.10 -6.88 -5.27
CA ARG A 90 14.23 -6.21 -6.23
C ARG A 90 13.31 -7.21 -6.89
N THR A 91 12.12 -6.76 -7.25
CA THR A 91 11.11 -7.63 -7.84
C THR A 91 10.61 -7.00 -9.14
N TYR A 92 10.83 -7.71 -10.25
CA TYR A 92 10.24 -7.38 -11.54
C TYR A 92 8.95 -8.17 -11.73
N TYR A 93 7.90 -7.51 -12.18
CA TYR A 93 6.66 -8.15 -12.60
C TYR A 93 6.55 -8.05 -14.12
N ARG A 94 6.34 -9.18 -14.78
CA ARG A 94 6.27 -9.22 -16.25
C ARG A 94 5.08 -8.39 -16.75
N GLY A 95 5.26 -7.73 -17.89
CA GLY A 95 4.20 -6.95 -18.57
C GLY A 95 3.10 -7.78 -19.24
N ASN A 96 2.82 -8.99 -18.74
CA ASN A 96 1.85 -9.93 -19.31
C ASN A 96 0.79 -10.35 -18.28
N ALA A 97 -0.18 -11.17 -18.70
CA ALA A 97 -1.26 -11.63 -17.82
C ALA A 97 -0.76 -12.37 -16.56
N ALA A 98 0.32 -13.16 -16.68
CA ALA A 98 0.89 -13.85 -15.52
C ALA A 98 1.48 -12.86 -14.51
N GLY A 99 2.18 -11.82 -14.98
CA GLY A 99 2.68 -10.77 -14.11
C GLY A 99 1.57 -9.96 -13.45
N ALA A 100 0.51 -9.60 -14.19
CA ALA A 100 -0.66 -8.94 -13.61
C ALA A 100 -1.29 -9.75 -12.47
N VAL A 101 -1.42 -11.08 -12.62
CA VAL A 101 -1.91 -11.95 -11.53
C VAL A 101 -1.01 -11.88 -10.31
N GLN A 102 0.32 -11.89 -10.48
CA GLN A 102 1.25 -11.79 -9.36
C GLN A 102 1.22 -10.42 -8.68
N VAL A 103 1.02 -9.35 -9.45
CA VAL A 103 0.80 -8.00 -8.92
C VAL A 103 -0.46 -7.99 -8.05
N LEU A 104 -1.59 -8.45 -8.58
CA LEU A 104 -2.85 -8.52 -7.83
C LEU A 104 -2.72 -9.35 -6.54
N LYS A 105 -2.05 -10.51 -6.59
CA LYS A 105 -1.77 -11.34 -5.41
C LYS A 105 -0.93 -10.62 -4.35
N THR A 106 -0.07 -9.69 -4.76
CA THR A 106 0.78 -8.92 -3.84
C THR A 106 0.00 -7.74 -3.26
N PHE A 107 -0.70 -6.97 -4.10
CA PHE A 107 -1.24 -5.67 -3.72
C PHE A 107 -2.66 -5.73 -3.12
N ILE A 108 -3.48 -6.73 -3.46
CA ILE A 108 -4.80 -6.89 -2.82
C ILE A 108 -4.68 -7.13 -1.31
N PRO A 109 -3.86 -8.07 -0.82
CA PRO A 109 -3.66 -8.22 0.62
C PRO A 109 -3.02 -6.99 1.26
N ALA A 110 -2.12 -6.30 0.57
CA ALA A 110 -1.50 -5.07 1.07
C ALA A 110 -2.53 -3.96 1.29
N GLY A 111 -3.47 -3.78 0.37
CA GLY A 111 -4.57 -2.82 0.51
C GLY A 111 -5.52 -3.17 1.65
N ALA A 112 -5.88 -4.44 1.80
CA ALA A 112 -6.71 -4.88 2.93
C ALA A 112 -6.01 -4.68 4.28
N HIS A 113 -4.72 -5.04 4.34
CA HIS A 113 -3.89 -4.87 5.53
C HIS A 113 -3.77 -3.39 5.92
N HIS A 114 -3.60 -2.48 4.96
CA HIS A 114 -3.55 -1.04 5.19
C HIS A 114 -4.78 -0.52 5.97
N ILE A 115 -5.98 -1.02 5.64
CA ILE A 115 -7.20 -0.65 6.36
C ILE A 115 -7.23 -1.21 7.79
N TRP A 116 -6.73 -2.43 8.00
CA TRP A 116 -6.78 -3.07 9.32
C TRP A 116 -5.75 -2.53 10.30
N ILE A 117 -4.58 -2.09 9.82
CA ILE A 117 -3.56 -1.48 10.67
C ILE A 117 -3.77 0.02 10.86
N GLY A 118 -4.60 0.66 10.03
CA GLY A 118 -4.82 2.10 10.05
C GLY A 118 -5.87 2.50 11.08
N PRO A 119 -5.50 2.99 12.28
CA PRO A 119 -6.47 3.36 13.31
C PRO A 119 -7.38 4.50 12.86
N ASP A 120 -6.86 5.42 12.03
CA ASP A 120 -7.65 6.50 11.43
C ASP A 120 -8.82 5.97 10.59
N HIS A 121 -8.59 4.94 9.76
CA HIS A 121 -9.63 4.34 8.93
C HIS A 121 -10.70 3.67 9.78
N LEU A 122 -10.30 2.84 10.74
CA LEU A 122 -11.23 2.09 11.57
C LEU A 122 -12.09 3.03 12.41
N LEU A 123 -11.49 4.08 12.99
CA LEU A 123 -12.22 5.05 13.79
C LEU A 123 -13.17 5.90 12.94
N PHE A 124 -12.73 6.34 11.76
CA PHE A 124 -13.56 7.08 10.82
C PHE A 124 -14.76 6.25 10.34
N LEU A 125 -14.50 5.01 9.93
CA LEU A 125 -15.51 4.07 9.47
C LEU A 125 -16.52 3.74 10.57
N LEU A 126 -16.04 3.49 11.80
CA LEU A 126 -16.90 3.32 12.97
C LEU A 126 -17.81 4.52 13.14
N GLY A 127 -17.25 5.74 13.13
CA GLY A 127 -18.00 6.99 13.24
C GLY A 127 -19.15 7.06 12.23
N LEU A 128 -18.91 6.79 10.95
CA LEU A 128 -19.96 6.84 9.93
C LEU A 128 -21.07 5.78 10.11
N LEU A 129 -20.75 4.65 10.75
CA LEU A 129 -21.65 3.51 10.91
C LEU A 129 -22.50 3.54 12.18
N LEU A 130 -22.14 4.32 13.21
CA LEU A 130 -22.81 4.32 14.52
C LEU A 130 -24.34 4.49 14.44
N PHE A 131 -24.82 5.36 13.54
CA PHE A 131 -26.25 5.61 13.32
C PHE A 131 -26.90 4.71 12.25
N GLY A 132 -26.19 3.69 11.78
CA GLY A 132 -26.67 2.73 10.78
C GLY A 132 -27.04 3.37 9.44
N GLY A 133 -27.79 2.62 8.63
CA GLY A 133 -28.24 3.08 7.32
C GLY A 133 -28.68 1.91 6.44
N THR A 134 -29.17 2.22 5.25
CA THR A 134 -29.50 1.20 4.25
C THR A 134 -28.23 0.66 3.59
N TRP A 135 -28.24 -0.58 3.12
CA TRP A 135 -27.12 -1.19 2.39
C TRP A 135 -26.64 -0.34 1.22
N ARG A 136 -27.56 0.29 0.48
CA ARG A 136 -27.23 1.22 -0.61
C ARG A 136 -26.41 2.42 -0.11
N ARG A 137 -26.74 2.96 1.07
CA ARG A 137 -26.01 4.08 1.66
C ARG A 137 -24.63 3.65 2.14
N LEU A 138 -24.52 2.48 2.75
CA LEU A 138 -23.24 1.92 3.20
C LEU A 138 -22.30 1.65 2.03
N ALA A 139 -22.80 1.03 0.96
CA ALA A 139 -22.05 0.84 -0.27
C ALA A 139 -21.56 2.19 -0.83
N GLY A 140 -22.45 3.20 -0.91
CA GLY A 140 -22.07 4.54 -1.36
C GLY A 140 -20.99 5.21 -0.50
N ILE A 141 -20.97 4.98 0.82
CA ILE A 141 -19.93 5.48 1.73
C ILE A 141 -18.58 4.82 1.42
N VAL A 142 -18.56 3.49 1.33
CA VAL A 142 -17.33 2.72 1.05
C VAL A 142 -16.78 3.12 -0.32
N THR A 143 -17.62 3.13 -1.36
CA THR A 143 -17.20 3.50 -2.72
C THR A 143 -16.71 4.95 -2.78
N ALA A 144 -17.38 5.91 -2.14
CA ALA A 144 -16.93 7.30 -2.15
C ALA A 144 -15.56 7.47 -1.49
N PHE A 145 -15.33 6.78 -0.37
CA PHE A 145 -14.02 6.72 0.25
C PHE A 145 -12.97 6.15 -0.70
N THR A 146 -13.21 4.95 -1.27
CA THR A 146 -12.26 4.27 -2.15
C THR A 146 -11.93 5.11 -3.37
N VAL A 147 -12.93 5.76 -3.99
CA VAL A 147 -12.72 6.64 -5.14
C VAL A 147 -11.87 7.85 -4.76
N GLY A 148 -12.20 8.54 -3.65
CA GLY A 148 -11.40 9.68 -3.18
C GLY A 148 -9.95 9.29 -2.89
N HIS A 149 -9.77 8.17 -2.18
CA HIS A 149 -8.46 7.62 -1.84
C HIS A 149 -7.66 7.21 -3.09
N SER A 150 -8.32 6.55 -4.05
CA SER A 150 -7.69 6.13 -5.32
C SER A 150 -7.16 7.33 -6.09
N ILE A 151 -7.91 8.43 -6.16
CA ILE A 151 -7.53 9.63 -6.89
C ILE A 151 -6.23 10.21 -6.31
N THR A 152 -6.20 10.45 -5.00
CA THR A 152 -5.07 11.14 -4.36
C THR A 152 -3.85 10.26 -4.19
N LEU A 153 -4.04 8.96 -3.96
CA LEU A 153 -2.97 7.99 -4.02
C LEU A 153 -2.32 7.95 -5.42
N SER A 154 -3.13 7.94 -6.47
CA SER A 154 -2.63 7.95 -7.86
C SER A 154 -1.86 9.24 -8.16
N LEU A 155 -2.38 10.41 -7.75
CA LEU A 155 -1.70 11.69 -7.93
C LEU A 155 -0.32 11.72 -7.25
N ALA A 156 -0.24 11.15 -6.05
CA ALA A 156 0.99 11.15 -5.27
C ALA A 156 2.02 10.14 -5.79
N VAL A 157 1.57 8.95 -6.21
CA VAL A 157 2.42 7.92 -6.80
C VAL A 157 2.96 8.33 -8.17
N LEU A 158 2.15 9.01 -8.99
CA LEU A 158 2.58 9.57 -10.27
C LEU A 158 3.40 10.87 -10.12
N GLU A 159 3.69 11.29 -8.88
CA GLU A 159 4.42 12.51 -8.55
C GLU A 159 3.81 13.80 -9.14
N ILE A 160 2.53 13.77 -9.50
CA ILE A 160 1.79 14.92 -10.01
C ILE A 160 1.60 15.94 -8.89
N TRP A 161 1.21 15.46 -7.71
CA TRP A 161 1.06 16.30 -6.53
C TRP A 161 1.17 15.47 -5.25
N SER A 162 1.98 15.93 -4.30
CA SER A 162 2.19 15.28 -2.99
C SER A 162 2.38 16.35 -1.91
N PRO A 163 1.30 16.73 -1.19
CA PRO A 163 1.40 17.68 -0.09
C PRO A 163 2.21 17.09 1.07
N PRO A 164 2.86 17.94 1.88
CA PRO A 164 3.72 17.46 2.96
C PRO A 164 2.91 16.85 4.10
N SER A 165 3.49 15.86 4.79
CA SER A 165 2.84 15.11 5.87
C SER A 165 2.36 15.98 7.03
N TRP A 166 3.12 17.02 7.39
CA TRP A 166 2.75 17.97 8.45
C TRP A 166 1.41 18.68 8.19
N LEU A 167 0.94 18.74 6.93
CA LEU A 167 -0.39 19.25 6.58
C LEU A 167 -1.41 18.12 6.51
N VAL A 168 -1.07 17.01 5.84
CA VAL A 168 -2.00 15.91 5.58
C VAL A 168 -2.43 15.20 6.87
N GLU A 169 -1.49 14.91 7.76
CA GLU A 169 -1.75 14.14 8.98
C GLU A 169 -2.72 14.85 9.95
N PRO A 170 -2.55 16.16 10.25
CA PRO A 170 -3.57 16.91 10.99
C PRO A 170 -4.91 16.98 10.27
N MET A 171 -4.94 17.11 8.94
CA MET A 171 -6.21 17.14 8.20
C MET A 171 -6.97 15.81 8.29
N ILE A 172 -6.27 14.67 8.29
CA ILE A 172 -6.88 13.35 8.54
C ILE A 172 -7.55 13.35 9.93
N ALA A 173 -6.83 13.78 10.97
CA ALA A 173 -7.38 13.83 12.32
C ALA A 173 -8.58 14.80 12.40
N LEU A 174 -8.52 15.95 11.73
CA LEU A 174 -9.61 16.92 11.67
C LEU A 174 -10.87 16.33 11.03
N THR A 175 -10.74 15.58 9.94
CA THR A 175 -11.90 14.92 9.32
C THR A 175 -12.57 13.87 10.21
N ILE A 176 -11.83 13.22 11.11
CA ILE A 176 -12.38 12.32 12.13
C ILE A 176 -13.19 13.11 13.17
N ILE A 177 -12.67 14.25 13.63
CA ILE A 177 -13.38 15.16 14.53
C ILE A 177 -14.70 15.61 13.89
N VAL A 178 -14.67 16.00 12.60
CA VAL A 178 -15.85 16.44 11.86
C VAL A 178 -16.92 15.34 11.81
N VAL A 179 -16.56 14.08 11.55
CA VAL A 179 -17.52 12.97 11.57
C VAL A 179 -18.10 12.74 12.96
N GLY A 180 -17.27 12.75 14.00
CA GLY A 180 -17.75 12.62 15.38
C GLY A 180 -18.68 13.76 15.80
N ALA A 181 -18.38 14.99 15.37
CA ALA A 181 -19.20 16.16 15.63
C ALA A 181 -20.52 16.12 14.84
N ASP A 182 -20.50 15.76 13.55
CA ASP A 182 -21.71 15.56 12.73
C ASP A 182 -22.68 14.56 13.39
N ASN A 183 -22.13 13.49 13.96
CA ASN A 183 -22.91 12.51 14.70
C ASN A 183 -23.54 13.05 16.00
N LEU A 184 -22.87 13.94 16.72
CA LEU A 184 -23.38 14.52 17.97
C LEU A 184 -24.40 15.64 17.73
N LEU A 185 -24.20 16.40 16.65
CA LEU A 185 -25.04 17.53 16.26
C LEU A 185 -26.21 17.12 15.35
N ARG A 186 -26.41 15.81 15.16
CA ARG A 186 -27.39 15.25 14.23
C ARG A 186 -28.82 15.74 14.54
N GLY A 187 -29.32 16.62 13.68
CA GLY A 187 -30.74 17.02 13.58
C GLY A 187 -31.44 16.40 12.36
N GLU A 188 -32.57 16.95 11.92
CA GLU A 188 -33.30 16.55 10.69
C GLU A 188 -32.61 16.99 9.38
N GLY A 189 -31.29 17.20 9.42
CA GLY A 189 -30.50 17.72 8.30
C GLY A 189 -30.20 16.69 7.20
N LYS A 190 -29.53 17.15 6.14
CA LYS A 190 -29.08 16.31 5.02
C LYS A 190 -28.03 15.32 5.50
N ASP A 191 -28.13 14.06 5.07
CA ASP A 191 -27.10 13.05 5.33
C ASP A 191 -25.83 13.35 4.50
N LEU A 192 -24.78 13.86 5.17
CA LEU A 192 -23.51 14.24 4.53
C LEU A 192 -22.47 13.12 4.49
N ARG A 193 -22.78 11.93 5.01
CA ARG A 193 -21.79 10.85 5.22
C ARG A 193 -21.03 10.41 3.97
N ILE A 194 -21.68 10.36 2.80
CA ILE A 194 -20.99 10.03 1.54
C ILE A 194 -19.95 11.11 1.18
N TRP A 195 -20.29 12.39 1.38
CA TRP A 195 -19.38 13.50 1.13
C TRP A 195 -18.22 13.52 2.13
N LEU A 196 -18.52 13.27 3.41
CA LEU A 196 -17.49 13.13 4.44
C LEU A 196 -16.55 11.97 4.12
N ALA A 197 -17.08 10.82 3.70
CA ALA A 197 -16.28 9.66 3.30
C ALA A 197 -15.38 9.94 2.10
N GLY A 198 -15.90 10.58 1.06
CA GLY A 198 -15.09 11.00 -0.10
C GLY A 198 -14.01 12.01 0.29
N THR A 199 -14.33 12.99 1.14
CA THR A 199 -13.38 14.00 1.61
C THR A 199 -12.27 13.37 2.44
N PHE A 200 -12.62 12.46 3.36
CA PHE A 200 -11.65 11.68 4.12
C PHE A 200 -10.78 10.84 3.20
N GLY A 201 -11.37 10.15 2.21
CA GLY A 201 -10.62 9.39 1.21
C GLY A 201 -9.60 10.24 0.46
N LEU A 202 -10.02 11.41 -0.05
CA LEU A 202 -9.14 12.34 -0.73
C LEU A 202 -7.93 12.74 0.14
N ILE A 203 -8.17 13.20 1.36
CA ILE A 203 -7.09 13.64 2.25
C ILE A 203 -6.21 12.45 2.65
N HIS A 204 -6.81 11.32 3.00
CA HIS A 204 -6.10 10.17 3.51
C HIS A 204 -5.23 9.48 2.45
N GLY A 205 -5.62 9.50 1.17
CA GLY A 205 -4.80 8.91 0.10
C GLY A 205 -3.42 9.55 -0.05
N PHE A 206 -3.26 10.82 0.31
CA PHE A 206 -1.94 11.46 0.38
C PHE A 206 -1.08 10.97 1.55
N GLY A 207 -1.69 10.60 2.68
CA GLY A 207 -0.97 10.16 3.88
C GLY A 207 -0.26 8.81 3.71
N PHE A 208 -0.71 8.00 2.75
CA PHE A 208 -0.13 6.68 2.48
C PHE A 208 0.90 6.68 1.34
N ALA A 209 1.00 7.76 0.57
CA ALA A 209 1.84 7.79 -0.62
C ALA A 209 3.35 7.66 -0.32
N SER A 210 3.81 8.20 0.82
CA SER A 210 5.20 8.07 1.28
C SER A 210 5.57 6.60 1.53
N VAL A 211 4.71 5.86 2.22
CA VAL A 211 4.89 4.43 2.49
C VAL A 211 4.90 3.62 1.20
N LEU A 212 4.03 3.96 0.25
CA LEU A 212 3.94 3.21 -1.01
C LEU A 212 5.15 3.43 -1.93
N ARG A 213 5.80 4.59 -1.84
CA ARG A 213 7.09 4.85 -2.53
C ARG A 213 8.20 3.97 -1.97
N GLU A 214 8.25 3.75 -0.66
CA GLU A 214 9.22 2.85 -0.01
C GLU A 214 9.03 1.39 -0.42
N PHE A 215 7.79 0.98 -0.72
CA PHE A 215 7.50 -0.36 -1.24
C PHE A 215 8.04 -0.61 -2.67
N GLY A 216 8.54 0.41 -3.36
CA GLY A 216 9.18 0.25 -4.68
C GLY A 216 8.22 -0.29 -5.73
N LEU A 217 7.12 0.45 -6.00
CA LEU A 217 6.08 0.01 -6.94
C LEU A 217 6.69 -0.32 -8.32
N PRO A 218 6.33 -1.47 -8.91
CA PRO A 218 6.82 -1.85 -10.23
C PRO A 218 6.26 -0.88 -11.28
N GLN A 219 7.12 -0.04 -11.86
CA GLN A 219 6.74 0.97 -12.86
C GLN A 219 5.99 0.36 -14.05
N ALA A 220 6.46 -0.79 -14.53
CA ALA A 220 5.85 -1.52 -15.65
C ALA A 220 4.43 -2.05 -15.33
N ALA A 221 4.07 -2.20 -14.05
CA ALA A 221 2.78 -2.72 -13.61
C ALA A 221 2.03 -1.75 -12.69
N LEU A 222 2.38 -0.47 -12.72
CA LEU A 222 1.88 0.54 -11.78
C LEU A 222 0.35 0.60 -11.74
N GLY A 223 -0.30 0.56 -12.91
CA GLY A 223 -1.76 0.56 -12.99
C GLY A 223 -2.39 -0.66 -12.32
N TRP A 224 -1.81 -1.85 -12.49
CA TRP A 224 -2.26 -3.07 -11.82
C TRP A 224 -2.00 -3.05 -10.31
N SER A 225 -0.88 -2.45 -9.88
CA SER A 225 -0.57 -2.27 -8.46
C SER A 225 -1.57 -1.34 -7.79
N LEU A 226 -1.85 -0.18 -8.39
CA LEU A 226 -2.82 0.80 -7.88
C LEU A 226 -4.23 0.21 -7.85
N PHE A 227 -4.65 -0.47 -8.93
CA PHE A 227 -5.94 -1.15 -8.97
C PHE A 227 -6.04 -2.23 -7.89
N GLY A 228 -5.04 -3.13 -7.80
CA GLY A 228 -5.03 -4.21 -6.82
C GLY A 228 -5.04 -3.70 -5.39
N PHE A 229 -4.28 -2.65 -5.09
CA PHE A 229 -4.25 -2.02 -3.79
C PHE A 229 -5.62 -1.43 -3.41
N ASN A 230 -6.23 -0.61 -4.29
CA ASN A 230 -7.54 0.00 -4.01
C ASN A 230 -8.66 -1.04 -3.92
N PHE A 231 -8.61 -2.10 -4.73
CA PHE A 231 -9.53 -3.23 -4.61
C PHE A 231 -9.36 -3.94 -3.26
N GLY A 232 -8.12 -4.13 -2.82
CA GLY A 232 -7.79 -4.62 -1.48
C GLY A 232 -8.35 -3.74 -0.37
N VAL A 233 -8.24 -2.42 -0.50
CA VAL A 233 -8.83 -1.44 0.42
C VAL A 233 -10.34 -1.61 0.52
N GLU A 234 -11.04 -1.69 -0.61
CA GLU A 234 -12.50 -1.89 -0.62
C GLU A 234 -12.90 -3.22 0.05
N LEU A 235 -12.19 -4.32 -0.23
CA LEU A 235 -12.41 -5.61 0.44
C LEU A 235 -12.14 -5.54 1.94
N GLY A 236 -11.04 -4.89 2.35
CA GLY A 236 -10.68 -4.70 3.76
C GLY A 236 -11.73 -3.90 4.52
N GLN A 237 -12.28 -2.86 3.88
CA GLN A 237 -13.40 -2.09 4.43
C GLN A 237 -14.66 -2.93 4.53
N LEU A 238 -15.07 -3.64 3.48
CA LEU A 238 -16.27 -4.48 3.50
C LEU A 238 -16.21 -5.54 4.61
N ALA A 239 -15.02 -6.13 4.85
CA ALA A 239 -14.80 -7.08 5.93
C ALA A 239 -15.06 -6.49 7.33
N VAL A 240 -14.93 -5.17 7.50
CA VAL A 240 -15.25 -4.45 8.74
C VAL A 240 -16.69 -3.92 8.74
N VAL A 241 -17.13 -3.32 7.63
CA VAL A 241 -18.45 -2.69 7.50
C VAL A 241 -19.58 -3.69 7.67
N ILE A 242 -19.50 -4.84 7.00
CA ILE A 242 -20.59 -5.83 6.97
C ILE A 242 -20.93 -6.33 8.39
N PRO A 243 -19.99 -6.90 9.17
CA PRO A 243 -20.31 -7.40 10.50
C PRO A 243 -20.77 -6.28 11.44
N LEU A 244 -20.14 -5.11 11.36
CA LEU A 244 -20.51 -3.97 12.22
C LEU A 244 -21.91 -3.42 11.88
N ALA A 245 -22.24 -3.31 10.60
CA ALA A 245 -23.56 -2.88 10.15
C ALA A 245 -24.65 -3.88 10.54
N LEU A 246 -24.37 -5.18 10.48
CA LEU A 246 -25.31 -6.22 10.94
C LEU A 246 -25.54 -6.13 12.45
N ALA A 247 -24.48 -5.99 13.25
CA ALA A 247 -24.57 -5.89 14.70
C ALA A 247 -25.33 -4.63 15.14
N LEU A 248 -24.98 -3.47 14.57
CA LEU A 248 -25.65 -2.21 14.84
C LEU A 248 -27.10 -2.23 14.33
N GLY A 249 -27.35 -2.76 13.13
CA GLY A 249 -28.70 -2.88 12.58
C GLY A 249 -29.61 -3.76 13.44
N TRP A 250 -29.08 -4.85 14.00
CA TRP A 250 -29.79 -5.66 14.98
C TRP A 250 -30.10 -4.87 16.26
N LEU A 251 -29.12 -4.12 16.79
CA LEU A 251 -29.28 -3.33 18.01
C LEU A 251 -30.31 -2.20 17.81
N TRP A 252 -30.24 -1.47 16.70
CA TRP A 252 -31.20 -0.42 16.33
C TRP A 252 -32.63 -0.96 16.23
N ARG A 253 -32.81 -2.17 15.71
CA ARG A 253 -34.13 -2.82 15.60
C ARG A 253 -34.67 -3.33 16.93
N LYS A 254 -33.81 -3.86 17.81
CA LYS A 254 -34.23 -4.54 19.05
C LYS A 254 -34.21 -3.64 20.28
N ARG A 255 -33.25 -2.71 20.37
CA ARG A 255 -32.96 -1.87 21.54
C ARG A 255 -32.56 -0.45 21.10
N PRO A 256 -33.49 0.34 20.53
CA PRO A 256 -33.18 1.64 19.95
C PRO A 256 -32.60 2.65 20.96
N ALA A 257 -33.02 2.61 22.22
CA ALA A 257 -32.45 3.47 23.27
C ALA A 257 -30.97 3.16 23.52
N ASN A 258 -30.61 1.89 23.66
CA ASN A 258 -29.23 1.45 23.82
C ASN A 258 -28.39 1.75 22.58
N ALA A 259 -28.97 1.56 21.38
CA ALA A 259 -28.31 1.89 20.13
C ALA A 259 -27.95 3.38 20.05
N ARG A 260 -28.89 4.26 20.45
CA ARG A 260 -28.67 5.70 20.49
C ARG A 260 -27.61 6.09 21.52
N GLN A 261 -27.65 5.52 22.72
CA GLN A 261 -26.62 5.75 23.74
C GLN A 261 -25.23 5.31 23.27
N LEU A 262 -25.13 4.12 22.67
CA LEU A 262 -23.88 3.62 22.09
C LEU A 262 -23.38 4.52 20.96
N ALA A 263 -24.28 4.98 20.08
CA ALA A 263 -23.92 5.88 18.99
C ALA A 263 -23.43 7.24 19.53
N THR A 264 -24.08 7.82 20.53
CA THR A 264 -23.63 9.06 21.16
C THR A 264 -22.29 8.87 21.86
N ALA A 265 -22.14 7.84 22.70
CA ALA A 265 -20.90 7.56 23.43
C ALA A 265 -19.74 7.27 22.47
N GLY A 266 -19.97 6.45 21.44
CA GLY A 266 -19.00 6.17 20.39
C GLY A 266 -18.58 7.44 19.65
N SER A 267 -19.51 8.36 19.39
CA SER A 267 -19.19 9.64 18.73
C SER A 267 -18.35 10.56 19.60
N VAL A 268 -18.60 10.59 20.93
CA VAL A 268 -17.73 11.30 21.88
C VAL A 268 -16.31 10.72 21.86
N VAL A 269 -16.18 9.39 21.82
CA VAL A 269 -14.86 8.72 21.72
C VAL A 269 -14.16 9.07 20.40
N VAL A 270 -14.89 9.06 19.28
CA VAL A 270 -14.35 9.45 17.97
C VAL A 270 -13.83 10.89 17.99
N VAL A 271 -14.60 11.84 18.55
CA VAL A 271 -14.16 13.23 18.70
C VAL A 271 -12.93 13.33 19.60
N ALA A 272 -12.95 12.70 20.77
CA ALA A 272 -11.84 12.76 21.73
C ALA A 272 -10.54 12.21 21.14
N ALA A 273 -10.59 11.06 20.48
CA ALA A 273 -9.44 10.47 19.80
C ALA A 273 -8.97 11.34 18.61
N GLY A 274 -9.89 11.88 17.82
CA GLY A 274 -9.57 12.81 16.73
C GLY A 274 -8.88 14.08 17.23
N VAL A 275 -9.37 14.68 18.32
CA VAL A 275 -8.75 15.87 18.96
C VAL A 275 -7.36 15.53 19.47
N TYR A 276 -7.20 14.40 20.15
CA TYR A 276 -5.90 13.92 20.62
C TYR A 276 -4.90 13.80 19.47
N TRP A 277 -5.26 13.11 18.39
CA TRP A 277 -4.38 12.96 17.22
C TRP A 277 -4.13 14.27 16.50
N PHE A 278 -5.12 15.17 16.41
CA PHE A 278 -4.94 16.48 15.80
C PHE A 278 -3.90 17.30 16.55
N VAL A 279 -3.99 17.36 17.88
CA VAL A 279 -3.00 18.05 18.73
C VAL A 279 -1.62 17.38 18.59
N GLN A 280 -1.58 16.05 18.65
CA GLN A 280 -0.33 15.30 18.51
C GLN A 280 0.37 15.60 17.17
N ARG A 281 -0.35 15.52 16.06
CA ARG A 281 0.21 15.71 14.71
C ARG A 281 0.53 17.17 14.38
N THR A 282 -0.17 18.12 14.99
CA THR A 282 0.07 19.55 14.76
C THR A 282 1.25 20.07 15.60
N PHE A 283 1.33 19.69 16.88
CA PHE A 283 2.26 20.31 17.82
C PHE A 283 3.43 19.41 18.24
N LEU A 284 3.27 18.09 18.20
CA LEU A 284 4.31 17.15 18.65
C LEU A 284 5.15 16.59 17.50
N MET A 285 4.64 16.62 16.26
CA MET A 285 5.39 16.20 15.06
C MET A 285 6.05 17.36 14.30
N GLY A 286 5.63 18.61 14.51
CA GLY A 286 6.27 19.80 13.91
C GLY A 286 7.61 20.19 14.53
N GLY A 287 8.20 19.35 15.38
CA GLY A 287 9.40 19.63 16.17
C GLY A 287 10.69 18.92 15.73
N THR A 288 10.74 18.32 14.54
CA THR A 288 11.93 17.65 14.00
C THR A 288 12.27 18.15 12.61
#